data_AF-A0A7V0RIJ2-F1
#
_entry.id   AF-A0A7V0RIJ2-F1
#
_cell.length_a   1.000
_cell.length_b   1.000
_cell.length_c   1.000
_cell.angle_alpha   90.00
_cell.angle_beta   90.00
_cell.angle_gamma   90.00
#
_symmetry.space_group_name_H-M   'P 1'
#
loop_
_entity.id
_entity.type
_entity.pdbx_description
1 polymer ?
#
loop_
_entity_poly.entity_id
_entity_poly.type
_entity_poly.pdbx_seq_one_letter_code
_entity_poly.pdbx_strand_id
1 'polypeptide(L)' 'MDLAAHNKIVSFIWSIADDCLRDVYVRGKYRDVILPMFVLRRLDCLLEPSKETVIEEVRFQRDDAGLTEL' A
#
# COMPACT_ATOMS: atom_id res chain seq x y z
N MET A 1 -5.36 -13.06 -18.55
CA MET A 1 -5.45 -12.85 -17.09
C MET A 1 -6.62 -13.68 -16.59
N ASP A 2 -6.40 -14.62 -15.67
CA ASP A 2 -7.46 -15.51 -15.18
C ASP A 2 -8.45 -14.73 -14.30
N LEU A 3 -9.69 -14.58 -14.78
CA LEU A 3 -10.75 -13.87 -14.08
C LEU A 3 -11.14 -14.57 -12.77
N ALA A 4 -11.03 -15.90 -12.71
CA ALA A 4 -11.35 -16.67 -11.51
C ALA A 4 -10.36 -16.39 -10.37
N ALA A 5 -9.06 -16.36 -10.68
CA ALA A 5 -8.02 -15.93 -9.74
C ALA A 5 -8.22 -14.49 -9.27
N HIS A 6 -8.57 -13.56 -10.16
CA HIS A 6 -8.81 -12.17 -9.78
C HIS A 6 -9.98 -12.02 -8.80
N ASN A 7 -11.10 -12.69 -9.07
CA ASN A 7 -12.26 -12.68 -8.18
C ASN A 7 -11.96 -13.28 -6.81
N LYS A 8 -11.12 -14.31 -6.72
CA LYS A 8 -10.67 -14.86 -5.43
C LYS A 8 -9.89 -13.82 -4.60
N ILE A 9 -8.99 -13.08 -5.23
CA ILE A 9 -8.20 -12.04 -4.56
C ILE A 9 -9.12 -10.92 -4.06
N VAL A 10 -10.06 -10.47 -4.89
CA VAL A 10 -11.04 -9.45 -4.51
C VAL A 10 -11.87 -9.91 -3.30
N SER A 11 -12.41 -11.13 -3.34
CA SER A 11 -13.17 -11.69 -2.22
C SER A 11 -12.36 -11.80 -0.93
N PHE A 12 -11.08 -12.20 -1.02
CA PHE A 12 -10.17 -12.28 0.13
C PHE A 12 -9.90 -10.90 0.76
N ILE A 13 -9.72 -9.86 -0.05
CA ILE A 13 -9.51 -8.49 0.46
C ILE A 13 -10.76 -7.99 1.19
N TRP A 14 -11.94 -8.22 0.61
CA TRP A 14 -13.21 -7.82 1.24
C TRP A 14 -13.50 -8.61 2.51
N SER A 15 -13.12 -9.90 2.59
CA SER A 15 -13.31 -10.68 3.82
C SER A 15 -12.46 -10.14 4.97
N ILE A 16 -11.20 -9.76 4.73
CA ILE A 16 -10.37 -9.14 5.77
C ILE A 16 -10.96 -7.80 6.24
N ALA A 17 -11.43 -6.98 5.31
CA ALA A 17 -12.06 -5.70 5.65
C ALA A 17 -13.33 -5.91 6.49
N ASP A 18 -14.14 -6.90 6.12
CA ASP A 18 -15.32 -7.28 6.88
C ASP A 18 -14.97 -7.82 8.27
N ASP A 19 -13.95 -8.68 8.39
CA ASP A 19 -13.56 -9.29 9.66
C ASP A 19 -12.90 -8.29 10.63
N CYS A 20 -12.11 -7.34 10.12
CA CYS A 20 -11.34 -6.41 10.95
C CYS A 20 -12.02 -5.06 11.19
N LEU A 21 -12.89 -4.60 10.29
CA LEU A 21 -13.39 -3.22 10.32
C LEU A 21 -14.89 -3.11 10.59
N ARG A 22 -15.67 -4.19 10.41
CA ARG A 22 -17.14 -4.14 10.54
C ARG A 22 -17.62 -3.89 11.96
N ASP A 23 -16.90 -4.40 12.96
CA ASP A 23 -17.23 -4.21 14.38
C ASP A 23 -16.62 -2.92 14.96
N VAL A 24 -15.67 -2.31 14.23
CA VAL A 24 -15.01 -1.05 14.62
C VAL A 24 -15.71 0.16 13.98
N TYR A 25 -16.22 0.02 12.76
CA TYR A 25 -16.83 1.09 11.99
C TYR A 25 -18.25 0.71 11.56
N VAL A 26 -19.18 1.67 11.66
CA VAL A 26 -20.56 1.49 11.17
C VAL A 26 -20.58 1.09 9.69
N ARG A 27 -21.54 0.24 9.33
CA ARG A 27 -21.72 -0.30 7.98
C ARG A 27 -21.73 0.84 6.94
N GLY A 28 -20.65 0.93 6.17
CA GLY A 28 -20.45 1.97 5.14
C GLY A 28 -19.23 2.85 5.35
N LYS A 29 -18.76 3.03 6.60
CA LYS A 29 -17.61 3.88 6.96
C LYS A 29 -16.25 3.21 6.80
N TYR A 30 -16.16 1.89 6.92
CA TYR A 30 -14.90 1.18 6.72
C TYR A 30 -14.31 1.35 5.30
N ARG A 31 -15.14 1.70 4.31
CA ARG A 31 -14.69 2.04 2.95
C ARG A 31 -13.74 3.24 2.93
N ASP A 32 -13.97 4.21 3.80
CA ASP A 32 -13.14 5.41 3.93
C ASP A 32 -11.73 5.06 4.45
N VAL A 33 -11.53 3.85 4.99
CA VAL A 33 -10.25 3.35 5.49
C VAL A 33 -9.59 2.38 4.50
N ILE A 34 -10.34 1.38 4.00
CA ILE A 34 -9.79 0.33 3.12
C ILE A 34 -9.33 0.91 1.77
N LEU A 35 -10.03 1.92 1.22
CA LEU A 35 -9.71 2.48 -0.10
C LEU A 35 -8.38 3.24 -0.10
N PRO A 36 -8.10 4.18 0.83
CA PRO A 36 -6.78 4.79 0.94
C PRO A 36 -5.66 3.76 1.14
N MET A 37 -5.87 2.76 2.00
CA MET A 37 -4.88 1.71 2.25
C MET A 37 -4.58 0.89 0.99
N PHE A 38 -5.59 0.62 0.17
CA PHE A 38 -5.41 -0.06 -1.11
C PHE A 38 -4.60 0.78 -2.11
N VAL A 39 -4.89 2.08 -2.20
CA VAL A 39 -4.13 3.01 -3.05
C VAL A 39 -2.68 3.06 -2.60
N LEU A 40 -2.41 3.21 -1.30
CA LEU A 40 -1.05 3.19 -0.76
C LEU A 40 -0.34 1.89 -1.10
N ARG A 41 -0.98 0.74 -0.88
CA ARG A 41 -0.36 -0.56 -1.23
C ARG A 41 -0.07 -0.66 -2.72
N ARG A 42 -0.93 -0.12 -3.58
CA ARG A 42 -0.71 -0.13 -5.02
C ARG A 42 0.49 0.73 -5.42
N LEU A 43 0.62 1.92 -4.85
CA LEU A 43 1.79 2.79 -5.03
C LEU A 43 3.06 2.11 -4.52
N ASP A 44 3.01 1.49 -3.35
CA ASP A 44 4.13 0.77 -2.75
C ASP A 44 4.60 -0.38 -3.67
N CYS A 45 3.68 -1.18 -4.20
CA CYS A 45 3.99 -2.22 -5.20
C CYS A 45 4.60 -1.67 -6.50
N LEU A 46 4.22 -0.46 -6.92
CA LEU A 46 4.78 0.17 -8.13
C LEU A 46 6.21 0.65 -7.89
N LEU A 47 6.52 1.09 -6.67
CA LEU A 47 7.82 1.60 -6.27
C LEU A 47 8.77 0.50 -5.77
N GLU A 48 8.26 -0.69 -5.45
CA GLU A 48 9.03 -1.84 -4.98
C GLU A 48 10.31 -2.12 -5.81
N PRO A 49 10.27 -2.12 -7.16
CA PRO A 49 11.47 -2.44 -7.96
C PRO A 49 12.60 -1.42 -7.83
N SER A 50 12.29 -0.17 -7.49
CA SER A 50 13.27 0.93 -7.38
C SER A 50 13.55 1.33 -5.93
N LYS A 51 12.93 0.66 -4.96
CA LYS A 51 12.97 1.05 -3.55
C LYS A 51 14.39 1.08 -3.00
N GLU A 52 15.17 0.02 -3.25
CA GLU A 52 16.54 -0.06 -2.75
C GLU A 52 17.42 1.04 -3.36
N THR A 53 17.33 1.24 -4.68
CA THR A 53 18.07 2.29 -5.38
C THR A 53 17.75 3.68 -4.84
N VAL A 54 16.48 3.97 -4.55
CA VAL A 54 16.09 5.26 -3.95
C VAL A 54 16.63 5.40 -2.53
N ILE A 55 16.61 4.32 -1.73
CA ILE A 55 17.15 4.34 -0.35
C ILE A 55 18.67 4.55 -0.35
N GLU A 56 19.39 3.87 -1.25
CA GLU A 56 20.83 4.03 -1.44
C GLU A 56 21.17 5.47 -1.86
N GLU A 57 20.44 6.02 -2.83
CA GLU A 57 20.62 7.40 -3.28
C GLU A 57 20.38 8.40 -2.14
N VAL A 58 19.32 8.22 -1.35
CA VAL A 58 19.03 9.08 -0.19
C VAL A 58 20.14 8.99 0.87
N ARG A 59 20.71 7.81 1.10
CA ARG A 59 21.87 7.64 2.01
C ARG A 59 23.09 8.38 1.50
N PHE A 60 23.44 8.20 0.23
CA PHE A 60 24.55 8.91 -0.39
C PHE A 60 24.37 10.43 -0.29
N GLN A 61 23.16 10.94 -0.59
CA GLN A 61 22.86 12.36 -0.50
C GLN A 61 23.08 12.92 0.92
N ARG A 62 22.64 12.18 1.95
CA ARG A 62 22.75 12.63 3.35
C ARG A 62 24.16 12.49 3.93
N ASP A 63 24.80 11.35 3.70
CA ASP A 63 26.01 10.96 4.44
C ASP A 63 27.28 11.39 3.71
N ASP A 64 27.29 11.33 2.38
CA ASP A 64 28.47 11.64 1.57
C ASP A 64 28.39 13.02 0.91
N ALA A 65 27.24 13.37 0.33
CA ALA A 65 27.07 14.61 -0.42
C ALA A 65 26.67 15.82 0.46
N GLY A 66 26.25 15.59 1.71
CA GLY A 66 25.80 16.64 2.64
C GLY A 66 24.52 17.37 2.21
N LEU A 67 23.80 16.83 1.23
CA LEU A 67 22.53 17.36 0.72
C LEU A 67 21.40 16.93 1.66
N THR A 68 21.13 17.76 2.66
CA THR A 68 20.18 17.45 3.75
C THR A 68 18.83 18.17 3.63
N GLU A 69 18.61 18.94 2.57
CA GLU A 69 17.37 19.69 2.35
C GLU A 69 16.82 19.48 0.93
N LEU A 70 15.49 19.44 0.81
CA LEU A 70 14.72 19.50 -0.44
C LEU A 70 14.52 20.95 -0.88
#